data_AF-G2QF24-F1
#
_entry.id   AF-G2QF24-F1
#
_cell.length_a   1.000
_cell.length_b   1.000
_cell.length_c   1.000
_cell.angle_alpha   90.00
_cell.angle_beta   90.00
_cell.angle_gamma   90.00
#
_symmetry.space_group_name_H-M   'P 1'
#
loop_
_entity.id
_entity.type
_entity.pdbx_description
1 polymer ?
#
loop_
_entity_poly.entity_id
_entity_poly.type
_entity_poly.pdbx_seq_one_letter_code
_entity_poly.pdbx_strand_id
1 'polypeptide(L)'
;MLRAVEAMIDEAPPEQGPRRFGNVSFRRWYGILEGRAEELLRGCLPDAVREAWGDGVVEEVKAYFLGGFGSAQRLDYGTGHELSFLAFLGCLWKLGAFRDEQGREREDGEAERSLVLGVLEPYLKVVRRLILTYNLEPAGSHGVWGLDDHSFLPYIFGSAQLARPITESEPMPLEGSVPGAPRPSDVVKPASVDLHRESNMYFSAIGFINDVKKGPFWEHSPILFDISGIKDGWGKINKGMIKMFNAEVLSKFPIVQHFPFGSLFSWDPDPEAAVPAHSVHLASQPSSTVNPPAAGGGSGTTAPWAEATKMPGAAPGVPPGPGIPYSRAPWTRGVSSAPTAPRGGVPDTGPPPPTTFARGTPGTASNQYTVTKAPWAKD
;
A
#
# COMPACT_ATOMS: atom_id res chain seq x y z
N MET A 1 -9.09 2.26 -22.47
CA MET A 1 -8.03 1.60 -21.69
C MET A 1 -8.54 0.63 -20.62
N LEU A 2 -9.08 1.10 -19.48
CA LEU A 2 -9.34 0.25 -18.30
C LEU A 2 -10.28 -0.92 -18.56
N ARG A 3 -11.31 -0.76 -19.40
CA ARG A 3 -12.17 -1.87 -19.83
C ARG A 3 -11.40 -2.98 -20.56
N ALA A 4 -10.39 -2.64 -21.34
CA ALA A 4 -9.53 -3.63 -21.99
C ALA A 4 -8.62 -4.32 -20.97
N VAL A 5 -8.05 -3.57 -20.02
CA VAL A 5 -7.25 -4.12 -18.90
C VAL A 5 -8.08 -5.11 -18.07
N GLU A 6 -9.34 -4.76 -17.80
CA GLU A 6 -10.28 -5.62 -17.10
C GLU A 6 -10.57 -6.91 -17.89
N ALA A 7 -10.84 -6.81 -19.20
CA ALA A 7 -11.14 -7.96 -20.04
C ALA A 7 -9.98 -8.97 -20.12
N MET A 8 -8.72 -8.51 -19.94
CA MET A 8 -7.56 -9.40 -19.89
C MET A 8 -7.62 -10.39 -18.73
N ILE A 9 -8.38 -10.11 -17.67
CA ILE A 9 -8.59 -11.06 -16.55
C ILE A 9 -9.22 -12.35 -17.06
N ASP A 10 -10.13 -12.26 -18.03
CA ASP A 10 -10.79 -13.43 -18.62
C ASP A 10 -9.85 -14.22 -19.55
N GLU A 11 -8.78 -13.59 -20.05
CA GLU A 11 -7.73 -14.24 -20.87
C GLU A 11 -6.68 -15.00 -20.02
N ALA A 12 -6.67 -14.79 -18.71
CA ALA A 12 -5.76 -15.40 -17.74
C ALA A 12 -6.52 -16.01 -16.55
N PRO A 13 -7.39 -17.01 -16.78
CA PRO A 13 -8.24 -17.56 -15.73
C PRO A 13 -7.40 -18.10 -14.55
N PRO A 14 -7.88 -17.97 -13.30
CA PRO A 14 -7.16 -18.46 -12.14
C PRO A 14 -7.03 -19.97 -12.18
N GLU A 15 -5.80 -20.46 -11.99
CA GLU A 15 -5.55 -21.88 -11.80
C GLU A 15 -6.31 -22.42 -10.56
N GLN A 16 -6.87 -23.61 -10.69
CA GLN A 16 -7.73 -24.24 -9.69
C GLN A 16 -6.94 -24.87 -8.53
N GLY A 17 -7.63 -25.14 -7.42
CA GLY A 17 -7.11 -25.85 -6.25
C GLY A 17 -6.87 -24.98 -5.01
N PRO A 18 -6.70 -25.59 -3.82
CA PRO A 18 -6.46 -24.86 -2.57
C PRO A 18 -5.09 -24.19 -2.60
N ARG A 19 -5.04 -22.89 -2.28
CA ARG A 19 -3.80 -22.10 -2.27
C ARG A 19 -3.69 -21.31 -0.97
N ARG A 20 -2.47 -21.16 -0.50
CA ARG A 20 -2.14 -20.39 0.70
C ARG A 20 -1.66 -18.97 0.38
N PHE A 21 -1.16 -18.76 -0.84
CA PHE A 21 -0.57 -17.52 -1.34
C PHE A 21 -1.27 -17.10 -2.64
N GLY A 22 -0.88 -15.95 -3.19
CA GLY A 22 -1.41 -15.44 -4.46
C GLY A 22 -1.40 -16.45 -5.62
N ASN A 23 -2.38 -16.31 -6.52
CA ASN A 23 -2.53 -17.14 -7.71
C ASN A 23 -1.49 -16.74 -8.77
N VAL A 24 -0.63 -17.68 -9.15
CA VAL A 24 0.42 -17.47 -10.17
C VAL A 24 -0.11 -17.04 -11.54
N SER A 25 -1.39 -17.26 -11.83
CA SER A 25 -2.05 -16.77 -13.06
C SER A 25 -2.02 -15.25 -13.16
N PHE A 26 -1.83 -14.54 -12.05
CA PHE A 26 -1.58 -13.11 -12.06
C PHE A 26 -0.32 -12.74 -12.86
N ARG A 27 0.73 -13.58 -12.86
CA ARG A 27 1.93 -13.36 -13.70
C ARG A 27 1.60 -13.42 -15.18
N ARG A 28 0.73 -14.35 -15.56
CA ARG A 28 0.23 -14.47 -16.94
C ARG A 28 -0.57 -13.23 -17.31
N TRP A 29 -1.51 -12.81 -16.46
CA TRP A 29 -2.28 -11.59 -16.66
C TRP A 29 -1.38 -10.36 -16.80
N TYR A 30 -0.39 -10.21 -15.90
CA TYR A 30 0.54 -9.10 -15.92
C TYR A 30 1.40 -9.09 -17.20
N GLY A 31 1.85 -10.27 -17.68
CA GLY A 31 2.55 -10.38 -18.96
C GLY A 31 1.71 -9.98 -20.17
N ILE A 32 0.39 -10.25 -20.15
CA ILE A 32 -0.54 -9.77 -21.19
C ILE A 32 -0.65 -8.24 -21.15
N LEU A 33 -0.80 -7.67 -19.93
CA LEU A 33 -0.84 -6.23 -19.75
C LEU A 33 0.45 -5.57 -20.23
N GLU A 34 1.61 -6.09 -19.85
CA GLU A 34 2.93 -5.59 -20.25
C GLU A 34 3.11 -5.62 -21.77
N GLY A 35 2.73 -6.72 -22.42
CA GLY A 35 2.81 -6.86 -23.88
C GLY A 35 1.88 -5.93 -24.66
N ARG A 36 0.78 -5.46 -24.05
CA ARG A 36 -0.20 -4.56 -24.68
C ARG A 36 -0.13 -3.11 -24.16
N ALA A 37 0.72 -2.83 -23.19
CA ALA A 37 0.76 -1.53 -22.50
C ALA A 37 1.04 -0.38 -23.46
N GLU A 38 2.00 -0.54 -24.36
CA GLU A 38 2.35 0.51 -25.32
C GLU A 38 1.20 0.83 -26.28
N GLU A 39 0.53 -0.21 -26.82
CA GLU A 39 -0.65 -0.05 -27.67
C GLU A 39 -1.79 0.65 -26.92
N LEU A 40 -2.07 0.21 -25.69
CA LEU A 40 -3.10 0.80 -24.84
C LEU A 40 -2.84 2.29 -24.56
N LEU A 41 -1.59 2.64 -24.27
CA LEU A 41 -1.18 4.02 -24.03
C LEU A 41 -1.35 4.83 -25.32
N ARG A 42 -0.74 4.41 -26.44
CA ARG A 42 -0.84 5.11 -27.72
C ARG A 42 -2.29 5.30 -28.20
N GLY A 43 -3.17 4.35 -27.92
CA GLY A 43 -4.59 4.43 -28.30
C GLY A 43 -5.44 5.38 -27.43
N CYS A 44 -4.96 5.78 -26.25
CA CYS A 44 -5.74 6.62 -25.33
C CYS A 44 -5.22 8.06 -25.20
N LEU A 45 -4.06 8.34 -25.79
CA LEU A 45 -3.42 9.65 -25.69
C LEU A 45 -3.79 10.51 -26.90
N PRO A 46 -4.09 11.80 -26.69
CA PRO A 46 -4.26 12.74 -27.80
C PRO A 46 -3.02 12.78 -28.69
N ASP A 47 -3.19 13.00 -30.01
CA ASP A 47 -2.07 13.05 -30.95
C ASP A 47 -1.05 14.14 -30.59
N ALA A 48 -1.51 15.30 -30.09
CA ALA A 48 -0.65 16.37 -29.58
C ALA A 48 0.26 15.92 -28.44
N VAL A 49 -0.24 15.00 -27.61
CA VAL A 49 0.53 14.38 -26.54
C VAL A 49 1.51 13.38 -27.15
N ARG A 50 1.06 12.52 -28.08
CA ARG A 50 1.92 11.54 -28.77
C ARG A 50 3.09 12.14 -29.56
N GLU A 51 2.90 13.31 -30.19
CA GLU A 51 3.96 13.99 -30.96
C GLU A 51 4.98 14.71 -30.07
N ALA A 52 4.56 15.16 -28.88
CA ALA A 52 5.46 15.72 -27.88
C ALA A 52 6.28 14.66 -27.13
N TRP A 53 5.99 13.36 -27.33
CA TRP A 53 6.61 12.25 -26.61
C TRP A 53 7.86 11.75 -27.30
N GLY A 54 9.03 12.09 -26.75
CA GLY A 54 10.24 11.31 -27.00
C GLY A 54 10.16 9.94 -26.33
N ASP A 55 10.91 8.95 -26.82
CA ASP A 55 10.88 7.56 -26.34
C ASP A 55 11.06 7.44 -24.81
N GLY A 56 11.89 8.29 -24.21
CA GLY A 56 12.13 8.29 -22.75
C GLY A 56 10.89 8.65 -21.92
N VAL A 57 10.01 9.53 -22.41
CA VAL A 57 8.77 9.91 -21.72
C VAL A 57 7.78 8.77 -21.75
N VAL A 58 7.69 8.04 -22.87
CA VAL A 58 6.78 6.89 -23.01
C VAL A 58 7.14 5.79 -22.03
N GLU A 59 8.42 5.47 -21.90
CA GLU A 59 8.90 4.46 -20.96
C GLU A 59 8.63 4.87 -19.50
N GLU A 60 8.81 6.14 -19.15
CA GLU A 60 8.46 6.64 -17.81
C GLU A 60 6.95 6.51 -17.54
N VAL A 61 6.09 6.94 -18.46
CA VAL A 61 4.62 6.82 -18.32
C VAL A 61 4.19 5.35 -18.19
N LYS A 62 4.79 4.49 -19.02
CA LYS A 62 4.53 3.04 -19.02
C LYS A 62 4.94 2.40 -17.69
N ALA A 63 6.06 2.82 -17.10
CA ALA A 63 6.52 2.33 -15.81
C ALA A 63 5.48 2.61 -14.70
N TYR A 64 4.91 3.82 -14.64
CA TYR A 64 3.85 4.13 -13.67
C TYR A 64 2.55 3.38 -13.96
N PHE A 65 2.16 3.25 -15.24
CA PHE A 65 0.97 2.51 -15.63
C PHE A 65 1.05 1.04 -15.19
N LEU A 66 2.16 0.36 -15.50
CA LEU A 66 2.39 -1.03 -15.12
C LEU A 66 2.58 -1.21 -13.62
N GLY A 67 3.26 -0.27 -12.95
CA GLY A 67 3.40 -0.23 -11.50
C GLY A 67 2.06 -0.09 -10.77
N GLY A 68 1.03 0.42 -11.45
CA GLY A 68 -0.31 0.63 -10.94
C GLY A 68 -1.10 -0.63 -10.57
N PHE A 69 -0.71 -1.84 -10.99
CA PHE A 69 -1.57 -3.04 -10.87
C PHE A 69 -1.08 -4.12 -9.92
N GLY A 70 0.01 -3.89 -9.18
CA GLY A 70 0.58 -4.87 -8.25
C GLY A 70 1.94 -5.43 -8.70
N SER A 71 2.52 -6.32 -7.90
CA SER A 71 3.78 -6.99 -8.22
C SER A 71 3.55 -8.41 -8.74
N ALA A 72 3.86 -8.66 -10.01
CA ALA A 72 3.81 -10.01 -10.57
C ALA A 72 4.76 -10.99 -9.87
N GLN A 73 5.89 -10.50 -9.36
CA GLN A 73 6.86 -11.34 -8.66
C GLN A 73 6.33 -11.78 -7.29
N ARG A 74 5.84 -10.82 -6.50
CA ARG A 74 5.40 -11.03 -5.11
C ARG A 74 3.94 -11.47 -5.00
N LEU A 75 3.15 -11.31 -6.06
CA LEU A 75 1.71 -11.58 -6.09
C LEU A 75 0.96 -10.74 -5.04
N ASP A 76 1.38 -9.48 -4.89
CA ASP A 76 0.83 -8.54 -3.94
C ASP A 76 0.34 -7.25 -4.61
N TYR A 77 -0.52 -6.53 -3.88
CA TYR A 77 -0.99 -5.20 -4.22
C TYR A 77 -1.13 -4.35 -2.96
N GLY A 78 -0.88 -3.05 -3.06
CA GLY A 78 -1.01 -2.14 -1.92
C GLY A 78 -0.88 -0.68 -2.33
N THR A 79 -0.75 0.20 -1.34
CA THR A 79 -0.80 1.66 -1.51
C THR A 79 0.33 2.23 -2.38
N GLY A 80 1.48 1.56 -2.48
CA GLY A 80 2.54 1.94 -3.42
C GLY A 80 2.16 1.75 -4.89
N HIS A 81 1.38 0.70 -5.18
CA HIS A 81 0.84 0.46 -6.53
C HIS A 81 -0.27 1.46 -6.84
N GLU A 82 -1.14 1.72 -5.88
CA GLU A 82 -2.17 2.77 -5.99
C GLU A 82 -1.55 4.16 -6.25
N LEU A 83 -0.44 4.48 -5.56
CA LEU A 83 0.35 5.69 -5.78
C LEU A 83 0.98 5.72 -7.19
N SER A 84 1.45 4.58 -7.69
CA SER A 84 1.99 4.48 -9.05
C SER A 84 0.92 4.80 -10.11
N PHE A 85 -0.32 4.33 -9.93
CA PHE A 85 -1.42 4.68 -10.82
C PHE A 85 -1.80 6.17 -10.72
N LEU A 86 -1.77 6.75 -9.52
CA LEU A 86 -1.96 8.20 -9.35
C LEU A 86 -0.85 9.01 -10.05
N ALA A 87 0.39 8.56 -9.96
CA ALA A 87 1.51 9.18 -10.68
C ALA A 87 1.35 9.05 -12.20
N PHE A 88 0.85 7.91 -12.70
CA PHE A 88 0.48 7.75 -14.11
C PHE A 88 -0.53 8.82 -14.56
N LEU A 89 -1.59 9.07 -13.78
CA LEU A 89 -2.53 10.17 -14.07
C LEU A 89 -1.85 11.54 -14.00
N GLY A 90 -0.93 11.74 -13.05
CA GLY A 90 -0.12 12.95 -12.93
C GLY A 90 0.82 13.19 -14.12
N CYS A 91 1.37 12.12 -14.71
CA CYS A 91 2.12 12.21 -15.96
C CYS A 91 1.22 12.72 -17.09
N LEU A 92 0.05 12.12 -17.27
CA LEU A 92 -0.92 12.54 -18.29
C LEU A 92 -1.34 14.01 -18.09
N TRP A 93 -1.49 14.43 -16.84
CA TRP A 93 -1.78 15.81 -16.49
C TRP A 93 -0.66 16.77 -16.89
N LYS A 94 0.59 16.48 -16.47
CA LYS A 94 1.78 17.27 -16.82
C LYS A 94 2.00 17.38 -18.33
N LEU A 95 1.62 16.34 -19.07
CA LEU A 95 1.71 16.27 -20.52
C LEU A 95 0.52 16.95 -21.23
N GLY A 96 -0.43 17.51 -20.49
CA GLY A 96 -1.55 18.27 -21.04
C GLY A 96 -2.67 17.40 -21.65
N ALA A 97 -2.76 16.12 -21.31
CA ALA A 97 -3.73 15.19 -21.90
C ALA A 97 -5.20 15.52 -21.61
N PHE A 98 -5.46 16.39 -20.63
CA PHE A 98 -6.82 16.76 -20.19
C PHE A 98 -7.21 18.19 -20.56
N ARG A 99 -6.35 18.91 -21.30
CA ARG A 99 -6.63 20.26 -21.79
C ARG A 99 -7.75 20.25 -22.85
N ASP A 100 -8.40 21.39 -23.04
CA ASP A 100 -9.38 21.57 -24.11
C ASP A 100 -8.71 21.58 -25.50
N GLU A 101 -9.50 21.62 -26.57
CA GLU A 101 -9.00 21.67 -27.96
C GLU A 101 -8.11 22.91 -28.24
N GLN A 102 -8.25 23.95 -27.43
CA GLN A 102 -7.47 25.19 -27.49
C GLN A 102 -6.25 25.15 -26.56
N GLY A 103 -5.98 24.02 -25.88
CA GLY A 103 -4.86 23.84 -24.97
C GLY A 103 -5.01 24.53 -23.61
N ARG A 104 -6.23 24.96 -23.24
CA ARG A 104 -6.54 25.58 -21.94
C ARG A 104 -6.93 24.51 -20.92
N GLU A 105 -6.74 24.84 -19.65
CA GLU A 105 -7.28 24.04 -18.55
C GLU A 105 -8.81 24.16 -18.54
N ARG A 106 -9.49 23.06 -18.22
CA ARG A 106 -10.96 23.06 -18.14
C ARG A 106 -11.38 23.81 -16.88
N GLU A 107 -12.39 24.66 -17.02
CA GLU A 107 -12.87 25.48 -15.91
C GLU A 107 -13.61 24.65 -14.86
N ASP A 108 -13.64 25.17 -13.62
CA ASP A 108 -14.43 24.66 -12.49
C ASP A 108 -14.15 23.19 -12.14
N GLY A 109 -12.90 22.73 -12.23
CA GLY A 109 -12.52 21.39 -11.73
C GLY A 109 -13.17 20.20 -12.45
N GLU A 110 -13.76 20.40 -13.64
CA GLU A 110 -14.46 19.34 -14.38
C GLU A 110 -13.51 18.20 -14.78
N ALA A 111 -12.28 18.53 -15.18
CA ALA A 111 -11.26 17.56 -15.56
C ALA A 111 -10.90 16.65 -14.37
N GLU A 112 -10.71 17.23 -13.20
CA GLU A 112 -10.34 16.58 -11.95
C GLU A 112 -11.45 15.64 -11.49
N ARG A 113 -12.70 16.10 -11.51
CA ARG A 113 -13.87 15.26 -11.20
C ARG A 113 -13.98 14.09 -12.19
N SER A 114 -13.77 14.35 -13.49
CA SER A 114 -13.80 13.33 -14.54
C SER A 114 -12.66 12.32 -14.40
N LEU A 115 -11.49 12.74 -13.95
CA LEU A 115 -10.37 11.85 -13.66
C LEU A 115 -10.68 10.93 -12.47
N VAL A 116 -11.21 11.51 -11.39
CA VAL A 116 -11.51 10.75 -10.18
C VAL A 116 -12.67 9.78 -10.41
N LEU A 117 -13.81 10.26 -10.91
CA LEU A 117 -15.03 9.43 -11.10
C LEU A 117 -14.98 8.57 -12.37
N GLY A 118 -14.36 9.07 -13.44
CA GLY A 118 -14.32 8.42 -14.74
C GLY A 118 -13.10 7.52 -14.97
N VAL A 119 -12.02 7.67 -14.20
CA VAL A 119 -10.78 6.88 -14.37
C VAL A 119 -10.37 6.17 -13.08
N LEU A 120 -10.21 6.91 -11.97
CA LEU A 120 -9.73 6.32 -10.72
C LEU A 120 -10.73 5.34 -10.12
N GLU A 121 -12.02 5.68 -10.08
CA GLU A 121 -13.05 4.77 -9.56
C GLU A 121 -13.15 3.46 -10.39
N PRO A 122 -13.22 3.50 -11.74
CA PRO A 122 -13.13 2.27 -12.53
C PRO A 122 -11.83 1.49 -12.30
N TYR A 123 -10.69 2.16 -12.15
CA TYR A 123 -9.42 1.49 -11.83
C TYR A 123 -9.51 0.71 -10.52
N LEU A 124 -10.08 1.29 -9.46
CA LEU A 124 -10.27 0.61 -8.18
C LEU A 124 -11.18 -0.63 -8.32
N LYS A 125 -12.18 -0.60 -9.20
CA LYS A 125 -13.02 -1.78 -9.50
C LYS A 125 -12.21 -2.89 -10.17
N VAL A 126 -11.34 -2.55 -11.13
CA VAL A 126 -10.41 -3.50 -11.76
C VAL A 126 -9.46 -4.11 -10.73
N VAL A 127 -8.85 -3.28 -9.88
CA VAL A 127 -7.94 -3.73 -8.82
C VAL A 127 -8.64 -4.69 -7.85
N ARG A 128 -9.86 -4.39 -7.39
CA ARG A 128 -10.63 -5.30 -6.52
C ARG A 128 -10.91 -6.63 -7.21
N ARG A 129 -11.24 -6.61 -8.51
CA ARG A 129 -11.40 -7.84 -9.30
C ARG A 129 -10.10 -8.63 -9.39
N LEU A 130 -8.94 -7.98 -9.56
CA LEU A 130 -7.63 -8.65 -9.54
C LEU A 130 -7.33 -9.27 -8.18
N ILE A 131 -7.53 -8.53 -7.08
CA ILE A 131 -7.33 -9.00 -5.71
C ILE A 131 -8.16 -10.25 -5.46
N LEU A 132 -9.46 -10.24 -5.80
CA LEU A 132 -10.34 -11.38 -5.58
C LEU A 132 -10.04 -12.55 -6.51
N THR A 133 -9.80 -12.30 -7.79
CA THR A 133 -9.58 -13.35 -8.80
C THR A 133 -8.27 -14.09 -8.56
N TYR A 134 -7.22 -13.35 -8.20
CA TYR A 134 -5.89 -13.92 -8.01
C TYR A 134 -5.46 -14.02 -6.55
N ASN A 135 -6.33 -13.71 -5.59
CA ASN A 135 -6.03 -13.75 -4.16
C ASN A 135 -4.72 -13.00 -3.82
N LEU A 136 -4.57 -11.78 -4.34
CA LEU A 136 -3.36 -10.98 -4.15
C LEU A 136 -3.15 -10.65 -2.68
N GLU A 137 -1.91 -10.71 -2.24
CA GLU A 137 -1.55 -10.40 -0.86
C GLU A 137 -1.47 -8.88 -0.62
N PRO A 138 -1.77 -8.41 0.60
CA PRO A 138 -1.53 -7.02 0.97
C PRO A 138 -0.04 -6.68 0.91
N ALA A 139 0.34 -5.69 0.11
CA ALA A 139 1.72 -5.21 0.02
C ALA A 139 2.04 -4.23 1.16
N GLY A 140 3.12 -4.51 1.89
CA GLY A 140 3.54 -3.72 3.05
C GLY A 140 2.86 -4.20 4.33
N SER A 141 3.64 -4.72 5.27
CA SER A 141 3.12 -5.27 6.53
C SER A 141 2.80 -4.17 7.55
N HIS A 142 1.67 -3.48 7.38
CA HIS A 142 1.09 -2.67 8.46
C HIS A 142 0.20 -3.53 9.39
N GLY A 143 -0.16 -4.74 8.95
CA GLY A 143 -1.08 -5.61 9.66
C GLY A 143 -2.40 -4.90 9.94
N VAL A 144 -2.99 -5.17 11.10
CA VAL A 144 -4.25 -4.56 11.54
C VAL A 144 -4.12 -3.04 11.84
N TRP A 145 -2.90 -2.50 11.82
CA TRP A 145 -2.61 -1.08 12.06
C TRP A 145 -2.48 -0.27 10.76
N GLY A 146 -2.78 -0.87 9.61
CA GLY A 146 -3.01 -0.13 8.37
C GLY A 146 -4.41 0.49 8.35
N LEU A 147 -4.60 1.52 7.52
CA LEU A 147 -5.96 2.03 7.25
C LEU A 147 -6.82 0.95 6.59
N ASP A 148 -6.25 0.25 5.62
CA ASP A 148 -6.82 -0.81 4.79
C ASP A 148 -5.65 -1.70 4.34
N ASP A 149 -5.95 -2.93 3.91
CA ASP A 149 -4.95 -3.87 3.41
C ASP A 149 -4.34 -3.42 2.07
N HIS A 150 -5.12 -2.78 1.20
CA HIS A 150 -4.76 -2.55 -0.19
C HIS A 150 -4.79 -1.07 -0.61
N SER A 151 -5.72 -0.29 -0.07
CA SER A 151 -6.09 1.01 -0.65
C SER A 151 -6.09 2.18 0.33
N PHE A 152 -5.79 3.37 -0.16
CA PHE A 152 -5.85 4.62 0.60
C PHE A 152 -6.68 5.69 -0.11
N LEU A 153 -6.48 5.86 -1.42
CA LEU A 153 -7.15 6.87 -2.24
C LEU A 153 -8.70 6.86 -2.18
N PRO A 154 -9.40 5.70 -2.14
CA PRO A 154 -10.86 5.68 -2.01
C PRO A 154 -11.36 6.43 -0.76
N TYR A 155 -10.58 6.43 0.31
CA TYR A 155 -10.93 7.12 1.55
C TYR A 155 -10.73 8.63 1.44
N ILE A 156 -9.71 9.08 0.69
CA ILE A 156 -9.51 10.51 0.40
C ILE A 156 -10.64 11.01 -0.48
N PHE A 157 -10.82 10.44 -1.67
CA PHE A 157 -11.81 10.93 -2.63
C PHE A 157 -13.25 10.68 -2.17
N GLY A 158 -13.51 9.55 -1.50
CA GLY A 158 -14.82 9.25 -0.95
C GLY A 158 -15.24 10.14 0.21
N SER A 159 -14.30 10.57 1.06
CA SER A 159 -14.60 11.59 2.08
C SER A 159 -14.77 12.97 1.46
N ALA A 160 -14.05 13.29 0.39
CA ALA A 160 -14.23 14.55 -0.37
C ALA A 160 -15.62 14.62 -1.01
N GLN A 161 -16.16 13.50 -1.54
CA GLN A 161 -17.53 13.42 -2.09
C GLN A 161 -18.62 13.79 -1.06
N LEU A 162 -18.33 13.67 0.25
CA LEU A 162 -19.27 13.95 1.34
C LEU A 162 -18.97 15.26 2.09
N ALA A 163 -17.82 15.87 1.80
CA ALA A 163 -17.46 17.20 2.29
C ALA A 163 -18.13 18.28 1.43
N ARG A 164 -18.25 19.51 1.96
CA ARG A 164 -18.83 20.62 1.20
C ARG A 164 -18.04 20.85 -0.12
N PRO A 165 -18.71 21.14 -1.24
CA PRO A 165 -18.04 21.63 -2.44
C PRO A 165 -17.27 22.91 -2.15
N ILE A 166 -16.18 23.12 -2.89
CA ILE A 166 -15.35 24.32 -2.85
C ILE A 166 -15.09 24.81 -4.27
N THR A 167 -14.90 26.11 -4.44
CA THR A 167 -14.29 26.69 -5.65
C THR A 167 -12.77 26.73 -5.53
N GLU A 168 -12.06 26.97 -6.63
CA GLU A 168 -10.58 27.07 -6.66
C GLU A 168 -10.01 28.11 -5.68
N SER A 169 -10.76 29.19 -5.46
CA SER A 169 -10.39 30.28 -4.54
C SER A 169 -10.64 29.96 -3.07
N GLU A 170 -11.35 28.87 -2.76
CA GLU A 170 -11.71 28.51 -1.39
C GLU A 170 -10.76 27.48 -0.78
N PRO A 171 -10.44 27.59 0.52
CA PRO A 171 -9.65 26.59 1.19
C PRO A 171 -10.43 25.29 1.39
N MET A 172 -9.69 24.17 1.45
CA MET A 172 -10.24 22.86 1.80
C MET A 172 -11.10 22.93 3.08
N PRO A 173 -12.30 22.31 3.09
CA PRO A 173 -13.18 22.34 4.26
C PRO A 173 -12.49 21.73 5.47
N LEU A 174 -12.50 22.45 6.59
CA LEU A 174 -11.90 21.95 7.83
C LEU A 174 -12.81 20.97 8.57
N GLU A 175 -14.13 21.17 8.44
CA GLU A 175 -15.21 20.48 9.15
C GLU A 175 -16.49 20.52 8.29
N GLY A 176 -17.53 19.82 8.74
CA GLY A 176 -18.84 19.78 8.10
C GLY A 176 -19.00 18.68 7.05
N SER A 177 -20.22 18.53 6.56
CA SER A 177 -20.62 17.57 5.51
C SER A 177 -21.68 18.21 4.61
N VAL A 178 -21.87 17.69 3.40
CA VAL A 178 -22.98 18.13 2.55
C VAL A 178 -24.34 17.78 3.16
N PRO A 179 -25.40 18.56 2.87
CA PRO A 179 -26.75 18.23 3.30
C PRO A 179 -27.14 16.81 2.84
N GLY A 180 -27.68 16.02 3.78
CA GLY A 180 -28.08 14.63 3.51
C GLY A 180 -26.94 13.61 3.46
N ALA A 181 -25.69 14.01 3.70
CA ALA A 181 -24.59 13.06 3.83
C ALA A 181 -24.86 12.06 4.97
N PRO A 182 -24.52 10.76 4.80
CA PRO A 182 -24.51 9.82 5.92
C PRO A 182 -23.54 10.30 7.00
N ARG A 183 -23.76 9.90 8.26
CA ARG A 183 -22.82 10.27 9.33
C ARG A 183 -21.57 9.39 9.23
N PRO A 184 -20.41 9.87 9.69
CA PRO A 184 -19.21 9.04 9.80
C PRO A 184 -19.46 7.71 10.51
N SER A 185 -20.21 7.71 11.62
CA SER A 185 -20.58 6.50 12.36
C SER A 185 -21.46 5.50 11.58
N ASP A 186 -21.96 5.86 10.40
CA ASP A 186 -22.74 4.95 9.58
C ASP A 186 -21.84 3.99 8.75
N VAL A 187 -20.53 4.24 8.64
CA VAL A 187 -19.58 3.32 7.96
C VAL A 187 -19.45 1.96 8.65
N VAL A 188 -19.73 1.88 9.96
CA VAL A 188 -19.66 0.61 10.70
C VAL A 188 -20.99 -0.16 10.68
N LYS A 189 -22.00 0.34 9.94
CA LYS A 189 -23.33 -0.25 9.86
C LYS A 189 -23.51 -0.92 8.49
N PRO A 190 -23.52 -2.26 8.40
CA PRO A 190 -23.57 -2.96 7.12
C PRO A 190 -24.69 -2.49 6.18
N ALA A 191 -25.91 -2.30 6.70
CA ALA A 191 -27.04 -1.82 5.90
C ALA A 191 -26.82 -0.40 5.31
N SER A 192 -26.13 0.48 6.04
CA SER A 192 -25.77 1.79 5.50
C SER A 192 -24.64 1.69 4.49
N VAL A 193 -23.69 0.78 4.69
CA VAL A 193 -22.63 0.54 3.73
C VAL A 193 -23.21 0.05 2.41
N ASP A 194 -24.11 -0.93 2.45
CA ASP A 194 -24.76 -1.47 1.26
C ASP A 194 -25.58 -0.42 0.52
N LEU A 195 -26.21 0.51 1.23
CA LEU A 195 -26.97 1.61 0.62
C LEU A 195 -26.07 2.60 -0.16
N HIS A 196 -24.85 2.87 0.31
CA HIS A 196 -24.01 3.95 -0.23
C HIS A 196 -22.79 3.47 -1.02
N ARG A 197 -22.44 2.18 -0.96
CA ARG A 197 -21.21 1.62 -1.57
C ARG A 197 -21.17 1.70 -3.10
N GLU A 198 -22.31 1.91 -3.74
CA GLU A 198 -22.41 2.11 -5.20
C GLU A 198 -22.19 3.57 -5.62
N SER A 199 -22.46 4.54 -4.74
CA SER A 199 -22.44 5.97 -5.06
C SER A 199 -21.30 6.75 -4.39
N ASN A 200 -20.58 6.15 -3.44
CA ASN A 200 -19.49 6.79 -2.71
C ASN A 200 -18.27 5.88 -2.55
N MET A 201 -17.07 6.38 -2.88
CA MET A 201 -15.84 5.57 -2.88
C MET A 201 -15.42 5.10 -1.48
N TYR A 202 -15.70 5.89 -0.43
CA TYR A 202 -15.36 5.53 0.95
C TYR A 202 -16.21 4.33 1.36
N PHE A 203 -17.53 4.42 1.19
CA PHE A 203 -18.44 3.30 1.46
C PHE A 203 -18.17 2.11 0.53
N SER A 204 -17.73 2.36 -0.71
CA SER A 204 -17.31 1.31 -1.63
C SER A 204 -16.12 0.50 -1.11
N ALA A 205 -15.12 1.18 -0.53
CA ALA A 205 -13.96 0.52 0.09
C ALA A 205 -14.34 -0.24 1.37
N ILE A 206 -15.16 0.36 2.23
CA ILE A 206 -15.70 -0.32 3.42
C ILE A 206 -16.54 -1.55 3.03
N GLY A 207 -17.35 -1.45 1.98
CA GLY A 207 -18.11 -2.58 1.44
C GLY A 207 -17.19 -3.72 1.01
N PHE A 208 -16.09 -3.41 0.33
CA PHE A 208 -15.08 -4.40 -0.04
C PHE A 208 -14.44 -5.07 1.20
N ILE A 209 -14.13 -4.30 2.25
CA ILE A 209 -13.66 -4.86 3.52
C ILE A 209 -14.66 -5.86 4.10
N ASN A 210 -15.94 -5.52 4.14
CA ASN A 210 -17.00 -6.40 4.69
C ASN A 210 -17.17 -7.70 3.88
N ASP A 211 -16.93 -7.63 2.57
CA ASP A 211 -16.99 -8.80 1.70
C ASP A 211 -15.87 -9.79 2.02
N VAL A 212 -14.64 -9.29 2.23
CA VAL A 212 -13.42 -10.11 2.37
C VAL A 212 -13.06 -10.47 3.81
N LYS A 213 -13.30 -9.58 4.78
CA LYS A 213 -13.02 -9.81 6.20
C LYS A 213 -14.29 -10.26 6.93
N LYS A 214 -14.11 -11.07 7.99
CA LYS A 214 -15.19 -11.57 8.84
C LYS A 214 -14.91 -11.23 10.29
N GLY A 215 -15.98 -11.11 11.06
CA GLY A 215 -15.93 -10.68 12.46
C GLY A 215 -16.35 -9.22 12.65
N PRO A 216 -16.32 -8.72 13.88
CA PRO A 216 -16.63 -7.34 14.19
C PRO A 216 -15.66 -6.36 13.53
N PHE A 217 -16.18 -5.27 12.97
CA PHE A 217 -15.39 -4.30 12.21
C PHE A 217 -14.21 -3.70 12.99
N TRP A 218 -14.41 -3.45 14.29
CA TRP A 218 -13.38 -2.90 15.18
C TRP A 218 -12.21 -3.87 15.44
N GLU A 219 -12.39 -5.18 15.25
CA GLU A 219 -11.31 -6.17 15.44
C GLU A 219 -10.33 -6.18 14.25
N HIS A 220 -10.86 -6.03 13.03
CA HIS A 220 -10.06 -6.19 11.81
C HIS A 220 -9.75 -4.87 11.08
N SER A 221 -10.39 -3.78 11.49
CA SER A 221 -10.24 -2.43 10.93
C SER A 221 -10.34 -1.33 12.02
N PRO A 222 -9.52 -1.40 13.10
CA PRO A 222 -9.64 -0.49 14.24
C PRO A 222 -9.41 0.98 13.88
N ILE A 223 -8.51 1.30 12.95
CA ILE A 223 -8.26 2.70 12.54
C ILE A 223 -9.49 3.31 11.87
N LEU A 224 -10.12 2.58 10.94
CA LEU A 224 -11.36 3.02 10.30
C LEU A 224 -12.51 3.10 11.30
N PHE A 225 -12.55 2.19 12.29
CA PHE A 225 -13.51 2.25 13.38
C PHE A 225 -13.34 3.52 14.22
N ASP A 226 -12.11 3.87 14.60
CA ASP A 226 -11.81 5.11 15.34
C ASP A 226 -12.18 6.36 14.53
N ILE A 227 -11.85 6.38 13.22
CA ILE A 227 -12.20 7.48 12.31
C ILE A 227 -13.74 7.65 12.23
N SER A 228 -14.50 6.56 12.28
CA SER A 228 -15.97 6.62 12.26
C SER A 228 -16.57 7.38 13.47
N GLY A 229 -15.80 7.53 14.56
CA GLY A 229 -16.17 8.28 15.74
C GLY A 229 -16.03 9.80 15.62
N ILE A 230 -15.41 10.32 14.55
CA ILE A 230 -15.20 11.75 14.34
C ILE A 230 -16.54 12.46 14.10
N LYS A 231 -16.87 13.43 14.96
CA LYS A 231 -18.16 14.14 14.94
C LYS A 231 -18.17 15.40 14.08
N ASP A 232 -17.00 15.95 13.78
CA ASP A 232 -16.80 17.19 13.04
C ASP A 232 -17.18 17.07 11.54
N GLY A 233 -17.62 15.89 11.09
CA GLY A 233 -18.09 15.64 9.72
C GLY A 233 -16.99 15.24 8.72
N TRP A 234 -17.39 15.04 7.47
CA TRP A 234 -16.54 14.48 6.41
C TRP A 234 -15.41 15.41 5.96
N GLY A 235 -15.56 16.74 6.07
CA GLY A 235 -14.46 17.68 5.81
C GLY A 235 -13.27 17.45 6.75
N LYS A 236 -13.54 17.19 8.04
CA LYS A 236 -12.50 16.86 9.02
C LYS A 236 -11.82 15.53 8.70
N ILE A 237 -12.62 14.53 8.32
CA ILE A 237 -12.11 13.20 7.93
C ILE A 237 -11.23 13.33 6.70
N ASN A 238 -11.68 14.03 5.65
CA ASN A 238 -10.91 14.23 4.43
C ASN A 238 -9.56 14.90 4.69
N LYS A 239 -9.53 15.98 5.47
CA LYS A 239 -8.28 16.62 5.91
C LYS A 239 -7.37 15.65 6.66
N GLY A 240 -7.93 14.82 7.54
CA GLY A 240 -7.21 13.76 8.24
C GLY A 240 -6.62 12.73 7.27
N MET A 241 -7.41 12.27 6.29
CA MET A 241 -6.98 11.31 5.27
C MET A 241 -5.81 11.83 4.45
N ILE A 242 -5.84 13.10 4.02
CA ILE A 242 -4.73 13.71 3.27
C ILE A 242 -3.45 13.76 4.12
N LYS A 243 -3.55 14.18 5.39
CA LYS A 243 -2.41 14.19 6.32
C LYS A 243 -1.83 12.79 6.53
N MET A 244 -2.71 11.81 6.70
CA MET A 244 -2.34 10.42 6.90
C MET A 244 -1.68 9.83 5.67
N PHE A 245 -2.16 10.14 4.46
CA PHE A 245 -1.54 9.72 3.21
C PHE A 245 -0.10 10.23 3.09
N ASN A 246 0.13 11.50 3.42
CA ASN A 246 1.47 12.07 3.42
C ASN A 246 2.41 11.35 4.40
N ALA A 247 1.93 11.02 5.60
CA ALA A 247 2.74 10.40 6.65
C ALA A 247 2.96 8.88 6.44
N GLU A 248 1.90 8.17 6.06
CA GLU A 248 1.87 6.70 6.02
C GLU A 248 2.10 6.11 4.63
N VAL A 249 1.98 6.91 3.56
CA VAL A 249 2.28 6.48 2.19
C VAL A 249 3.53 7.22 1.68
N LEU A 250 3.45 8.54 1.49
CA LEU A 250 4.52 9.31 0.83
C LEU A 250 5.81 9.40 1.66
N SER A 251 5.71 9.41 2.99
CA SER A 251 6.88 9.50 3.89
C SER A 251 7.34 8.13 4.39
N LYS A 252 6.80 7.03 3.86
CA LYS A 252 7.10 5.67 4.31
C LYS A 252 8.07 4.99 3.34
N PHE A 253 9.34 4.90 3.74
CA PHE A 253 10.39 4.32 2.88
C PHE A 253 10.03 2.96 2.27
N PRO A 254 9.49 1.97 3.01
CA PRO A 254 9.13 0.68 2.42
C PRO A 254 8.12 0.75 1.27
N ILE A 255 7.31 1.81 1.22
CA ILE A 255 6.33 2.07 0.16
C ILE A 255 7.00 2.81 -0.99
N VAL A 256 7.63 3.96 -0.72
CA VAL A 256 8.16 4.84 -1.77
C VAL A 256 9.49 4.39 -2.38
N GLN A 257 10.20 3.43 -1.77
CA GLN A 257 11.45 2.86 -2.33
C GLN A 257 11.28 2.24 -3.73
N HIS A 258 10.04 1.90 -4.11
CA HIS A 258 9.70 1.32 -5.41
C HIS A 258 9.14 2.35 -6.40
N PHE A 259 9.04 3.63 -6.01
CA PHE A 259 8.57 4.68 -6.88
C PHE A 259 9.70 5.10 -7.84
N PRO A 260 9.55 4.89 -9.16
CA PRO A 260 10.57 5.29 -10.12
C PRO A 260 10.60 6.83 -10.27
N PHE A 261 11.74 7.35 -10.72
CA PHE A 261 11.92 8.77 -11.05
C PHE A 261 12.41 8.90 -12.48
N GLY A 262 11.98 9.96 -13.16
CA GLY A 262 12.31 10.24 -14.54
C GLY A 262 12.27 11.73 -14.84
N SER A 263 11.92 12.09 -16.07
CA SER A 263 11.82 13.48 -16.50
C SER A 263 10.54 14.18 -15.99
N LEU A 264 9.44 13.44 -15.83
CA LEU A 264 8.16 14.01 -15.39
C LEU A 264 8.10 14.11 -13.87
N PHE A 265 8.60 13.11 -13.16
CA PHE A 265 8.85 13.18 -11.72
C PHE A 265 10.34 13.05 -11.47
N SER A 266 11.02 14.20 -11.48
CA SER A 266 12.47 14.24 -11.30
C SER A 266 12.89 14.05 -9.85
N TRP A 267 14.07 13.45 -9.67
CA TRP A 267 14.73 13.31 -8.38
C TRP A 267 15.71 14.48 -8.17
N ASP A 268 15.18 15.70 -8.26
CA ASP A 268 15.95 16.92 -8.05
C ASP A 268 15.75 17.43 -6.62
N PRO A 269 16.78 18.05 -6.00
CA PRO A 269 16.62 18.71 -4.71
C PRO A 269 15.60 19.84 -4.81
N ASP A 270 14.53 19.76 -4.01
CA ASP A 270 13.60 20.87 -3.86
C ASP A 270 14.20 21.90 -2.88
N PRO A 271 14.51 23.12 -3.33
CA PRO A 271 15.11 24.16 -2.49
C PRO A 271 14.18 24.61 -1.34
N GLU A 272 12.87 24.40 -1.49
CA GLU A 272 11.85 24.75 -0.49
C GLU A 272 11.45 23.54 0.38
N ALA A 273 12.11 22.39 0.21
CA ALA A 273 11.82 21.20 1.00
C ALA A 273 12.07 21.46 2.48
N ALA A 274 11.03 21.24 3.29
CA ALA A 274 11.16 21.27 4.74
C ALA A 274 12.18 20.20 5.20
N VAL A 275 13.02 20.56 6.16
CA VAL A 275 13.98 19.63 6.76
C VAL A 275 13.22 18.40 7.30
N PRO A 276 13.58 17.17 6.89
CA PRO A 276 12.86 15.97 7.32
C PRO A 276 12.82 15.88 8.85
N ALA A 277 11.62 15.87 9.43
CA ALA A 277 11.47 15.55 10.84
C ALA A 277 11.88 14.09 11.05
N HIS A 278 12.86 13.83 11.92
CA HIS A 278 13.33 12.48 12.21
C HIS A 278 12.16 11.60 12.67
N SER A 279 11.71 10.69 11.81
CA SER A 279 10.77 9.64 12.23
C SER A 279 11.55 8.57 12.99
N VAL A 280 10.98 8.06 14.07
CA VAL A 280 11.59 7.06 14.97
C VAL A 280 12.03 5.78 14.22
N HIS A 281 11.52 5.57 13.00
CA HIS A 281 11.88 4.46 12.11
C HIS A 281 13.21 4.62 11.35
N LEU A 282 13.74 5.84 11.19
CA LEU A 282 15.04 6.07 10.56
C LEU A 282 16.23 5.79 11.50
N ALA A 283 16.01 5.78 12.82
CA ALA A 283 17.04 5.55 13.83
C ALA A 283 17.45 4.08 14.00
N SER A 284 16.70 3.13 13.42
CA SER A 284 16.93 1.69 13.58
C SER A 284 17.57 1.02 12.35
N GLN A 285 17.97 1.77 11.33
CA GLN A 285 18.84 1.26 10.27
C GLN A 285 20.32 1.41 10.65
N PRO A 286 21.17 0.40 10.39
CA PRO A 286 22.60 0.52 10.64
C PRO A 286 23.19 1.59 9.74
N SER A 287 23.64 2.69 10.35
CA SER A 287 24.37 3.76 9.67
C SER A 287 25.72 3.24 9.17
N SER A 288 25.85 2.97 7.86
CA SER A 288 27.16 2.87 7.22
C SER A 288 27.73 4.28 7.08
N THR A 289 28.53 4.71 8.06
CA THR A 289 29.31 5.94 7.97
C THR A 289 30.37 5.77 6.88
N VAL A 290 30.10 6.29 5.68
CA VAL A 290 31.12 6.49 4.64
C VAL A 290 31.71 7.88 4.85
N ASN A 291 32.91 7.95 5.43
CA ASN A 291 33.70 9.17 5.43
C ASN A 291 34.16 9.48 3.99
N PRO A 292 33.96 10.70 3.46
CA PRO A 292 34.51 11.08 2.17
C PRO A 292 36.04 11.27 2.28
N PRO A 293 36.86 10.71 1.36
CA PRO A 293 38.28 11.01 1.33
C PRO A 293 38.52 12.40 0.71
N ALA A 294 39.53 13.10 1.26
CA ALA A 294 39.96 14.41 0.82
C ALA A 294 40.55 14.39 -0.61
N ALA A 295 40.38 15.50 -1.32
CA ALA A 295 40.80 15.72 -2.69
C ALA A 295 42.31 15.50 -2.92
N GLY A 296 42.65 14.66 -3.88
CA GLY A 296 43.98 14.52 -4.48
C GLY A 296 43.82 14.01 -5.92
N GLY A 297 44.35 14.75 -6.89
CA GLY A 297 44.10 14.54 -8.32
C GLY A 297 44.65 13.22 -8.89
N GLY A 298 43.94 12.69 -9.89
CA GLY A 298 44.40 11.54 -10.67
C GLY A 298 43.25 10.89 -11.46
N SER A 299 43.47 10.72 -12.76
CA SER A 299 42.59 10.13 -13.78
C SER A 299 42.13 8.69 -13.46
N GLY A 300 40.89 8.36 -13.81
CA GLY A 300 40.43 6.98 -14.06
C GLY A 300 39.10 6.60 -13.38
N THR A 301 38.00 6.62 -14.12
CA THR A 301 36.74 5.99 -13.72
C THR A 301 36.82 4.48 -13.92
N THR A 302 37.01 3.73 -12.83
CA THR A 302 36.76 2.28 -12.78
C THR A 302 35.82 1.96 -11.63
N ALA A 303 34.76 1.21 -11.95
CA ALA A 303 33.68 0.88 -11.03
C ALA A 303 34.10 -0.15 -9.95
N PRO A 304 33.52 -0.09 -8.73
CA PRO A 304 34.05 -0.71 -7.52
C PRO A 304 33.88 -2.24 -7.40
N TRP A 305 33.41 -2.94 -8.44
CA TRP A 305 33.27 -4.40 -8.42
C TRP A 305 34.45 -5.16 -9.08
N ALA A 306 35.50 -4.46 -9.49
CA ALA A 306 36.58 -5.04 -10.31
C ALA A 306 37.72 -5.77 -9.54
N GLU A 307 37.71 -5.88 -8.21
CA GLU A 307 38.70 -6.69 -7.48
C GLU A 307 38.05 -7.60 -6.44
N ALA A 308 37.63 -8.79 -6.89
CA ALA A 308 37.35 -9.92 -6.02
C ALA A 308 38.01 -11.21 -6.55
N THR A 309 39.32 -11.19 -6.78
CA THR A 309 40.10 -12.43 -6.92
C THR A 309 41.58 -12.21 -6.57
N LYS A 310 41.90 -11.93 -5.30
CA LYS A 310 43.27 -12.13 -4.78
C LYS A 310 43.23 -12.65 -3.34
N MET A 311 43.59 -13.92 -3.18
CA MET A 311 43.94 -14.54 -1.90
C MET A 311 45.34 -14.05 -1.49
N PRO A 312 45.54 -13.49 -0.28
CA PRO A 312 46.90 -13.27 0.22
C PRO A 312 47.40 -14.55 0.89
N GLY A 313 48.42 -15.14 0.27
CA GLY A 313 49.25 -16.19 0.84
C GLY A 313 50.07 -15.71 2.04
N ALA A 314 50.50 -16.70 2.81
CA ALA A 314 51.19 -16.60 4.08
C ALA A 314 52.57 -15.91 4.03
N ALA A 315 52.94 -15.28 5.15
CA ALA A 315 54.33 -15.05 5.55
C ALA A 315 54.50 -15.44 7.04
N PRO A 316 55.70 -15.88 7.44
CA PRO A 316 55.87 -16.91 8.48
C PRO A 316 56.24 -16.37 9.86
N GLY A 317 55.78 -17.04 10.91
CA GLY A 317 56.40 -16.95 12.25
C GLY A 317 55.50 -16.63 13.44
N VAL A 318 54.35 -17.30 13.63
CA VAL A 318 53.64 -17.34 14.93
C VAL A 318 52.91 -18.71 15.09
N PRO A 319 52.95 -19.41 16.24
CA PRO A 319 52.35 -20.74 16.41
C PRO A 319 50.80 -20.71 16.56
N PRO A 320 50.09 -21.81 16.24
CA PRO A 320 48.63 -21.82 16.14
C PRO A 320 47.94 -22.07 17.48
N GLY A 321 46.90 -21.27 17.78
CA GLY A 321 45.90 -21.53 18.82
C GLY A 321 44.52 -21.86 18.20
N PRO A 322 43.67 -22.64 18.88
CA PRO A 322 42.59 -23.39 18.22
C PRO A 322 41.39 -22.50 17.85
N GLY A 323 41.01 -22.56 16.57
CA GLY A 323 39.86 -21.87 16.01
C GLY A 323 38.52 -22.45 16.45
N ILE A 324 37.55 -21.55 16.57
CA ILE A 324 36.13 -21.84 16.78
C ILE A 324 35.45 -21.91 15.42
N PRO A 325 34.85 -23.04 15.00
CA PRO A 325 34.02 -23.09 13.80
C PRO A 325 32.51 -22.95 14.11
N TYR A 326 31.84 -22.34 13.14
CA TYR A 326 30.39 -22.17 12.92
C TYR A 326 29.46 -23.27 13.45
N SER A 327 28.21 -22.90 13.77
CA SER A 327 27.10 -23.86 13.80
C SER A 327 25.80 -23.27 13.24
N ARG A 328 25.36 -23.90 12.14
CA ARG A 328 24.03 -23.83 11.52
C ARG A 328 22.97 -24.44 12.45
N ALA A 329 21.73 -23.94 12.38
CA ALA A 329 20.56 -24.57 12.97
C ALA A 329 20.12 -25.82 12.16
N PRO A 330 19.84 -26.97 12.80
CA PRO A 330 19.45 -28.20 12.11
C PRO A 330 18.03 -28.67 12.49
N TRP A 331 17.12 -28.86 11.54
CA TRP A 331 15.99 -29.80 11.71
C TRP A 331 15.54 -30.39 10.37
N THR A 332 16.15 -31.50 9.94
CA THR A 332 15.49 -32.49 9.06
C THR A 332 16.03 -33.90 9.36
N ARG A 333 15.11 -34.90 9.32
CA ARG A 333 15.25 -36.38 9.39
C ARG A 333 15.52 -36.95 10.81
N GLY A 334 14.67 -37.80 11.39
CA GLY A 334 14.17 -39.12 10.92
C GLY A 334 15.21 -40.17 11.30
N VAL A 335 14.99 -41.20 12.14
CA VAL A 335 14.16 -42.41 11.94
C VAL A 335 14.30 -43.32 13.20
N SER A 336 13.18 -43.97 13.58
CA SER A 336 12.93 -45.27 14.26
C SER A 336 13.86 -45.88 15.34
N SER A 337 13.25 -46.26 16.48
CA SER A 337 13.28 -47.65 17.02
C SER A 337 12.36 -47.80 18.26
N ALA A 338 11.39 -48.72 18.22
CA ALA A 338 10.64 -49.28 19.36
C ALA A 338 11.47 -50.42 20.03
N PRO A 339 11.14 -51.03 21.22
CA PRO A 339 9.83 -51.36 21.83
C PRO A 339 9.75 -51.02 23.36
N THR A 340 8.70 -51.17 24.18
CA THR A 340 7.81 -52.30 24.53
C THR A 340 6.74 -51.80 25.54
N ALA A 341 5.56 -52.42 25.63
CA ALA A 341 4.44 -52.07 26.54
C ALA A 341 4.60 -52.61 27.99
N PRO A 342 3.82 -52.07 28.97
CA PRO A 342 2.71 -52.89 29.47
C PRO A 342 1.38 -52.14 29.77
N ARG A 343 0.36 -52.95 30.03
CA ARG A 343 -1.09 -52.75 30.12
C ARG A 343 -1.60 -51.87 31.28
N GLY A 344 -2.74 -51.19 31.02
CA GLY A 344 -3.97 -51.29 31.83
C GLY A 344 -4.26 -50.20 32.88
N GLY A 345 -5.34 -49.43 32.69
CA GLY A 345 -5.96 -48.59 33.73
C GLY A 345 -6.96 -47.57 33.18
N VAL A 346 -8.18 -47.57 33.72
CA VAL A 346 -9.40 -46.80 33.35
C VAL A 346 -9.26 -45.30 33.74
N PRO A 347 -9.92 -44.33 33.06
CA PRO A 347 -9.72 -42.90 33.34
C PRO A 347 -10.48 -42.43 34.60
N ASP A 348 -9.78 -41.66 35.44
CA ASP A 348 -10.35 -41.00 36.63
C ASP A 348 -10.89 -39.60 36.27
N THR A 349 -12.13 -39.35 36.66
CA THR A 349 -12.89 -38.14 36.38
C THR A 349 -12.60 -37.08 37.44
N GLY A 350 -12.00 -35.95 37.04
CA GLY A 350 -11.80 -34.78 37.90
C GLY A 350 -13.12 -34.11 38.33
N PRO A 351 -13.11 -33.36 39.45
CA PRO A 351 -14.33 -32.82 40.06
C PRO A 351 -14.93 -31.64 39.26
N PRO A 352 -16.25 -31.40 39.35
CA PRO A 352 -16.91 -30.30 38.63
C PRO A 352 -16.61 -28.92 39.26
N PRO A 353 -16.74 -27.82 38.49
CA PRO A 353 -16.40 -26.48 38.94
C PRO A 353 -17.46 -25.89 39.89
N PRO A 354 -17.08 -24.97 40.80
CA PRO A 354 -18.00 -24.41 41.77
C PRO A 354 -18.96 -23.39 41.15
N THR A 355 -20.23 -23.48 41.59
CA THR A 355 -21.30 -22.53 41.34
C THR A 355 -21.25 -21.40 42.37
N THR A 356 -20.75 -20.21 41.97
CA THR A 356 -21.08 -18.84 42.43
C THR A 356 -19.85 -17.92 42.35
N PHE A 357 -19.99 -16.76 41.68
CA PHE A 357 -18.99 -15.70 41.70
C PHE A 357 -19.44 -14.59 42.66
N ALA A 358 -18.58 -14.24 43.61
CA ALA A 358 -18.76 -13.07 44.46
C ALA A 358 -18.46 -11.78 43.67
N ARG A 359 -19.34 -10.79 43.85
CA ARG A 359 -19.30 -9.46 43.22
C ARG A 359 -18.24 -8.60 43.93
N GLY A 360 -17.20 -8.18 43.21
CA GLY A 360 -16.16 -7.25 43.66
C GLY A 360 -16.08 -6.00 42.80
N THR A 361 -15.88 -4.85 43.44
CA THR A 361 -15.86 -3.46 42.92
C THR A 361 -14.60 -3.14 42.09
N PRO A 362 -14.62 -2.13 41.18
CA PRO A 362 -13.67 -2.00 40.06
C PRO A 362 -12.50 -1.02 40.28
N GLY A 363 -11.37 -1.30 39.61
CA GLY A 363 -10.14 -0.50 39.54
C GLY A 363 -8.93 -1.34 39.98
N THR A 364 -7.79 -1.45 39.31
CA THR A 364 -7.11 -0.65 38.27
C THR A 364 -6.28 -1.59 37.40
N ALA A 365 -6.45 -1.54 36.07
CA ALA A 365 -5.55 -2.16 35.11
C ALA A 365 -5.32 -1.21 33.92
N SER A 366 -5.06 0.06 34.23
CA SER A 366 -4.53 1.04 33.29
C SER A 366 -3.02 1.01 33.42
N ASN A 367 -2.35 0.18 32.61
CA ASN A 367 -0.95 0.31 32.20
C ASN A 367 -0.58 -0.89 31.31
N GLN A 368 -1.01 -0.88 30.04
CA GLN A 368 -0.33 -1.54 28.90
C GLN A 368 -1.10 -1.46 27.56
N TYR A 369 -1.90 -0.42 27.33
CA TYR A 369 -2.55 -0.19 26.04
C TYR A 369 -2.17 1.18 25.50
N THR A 370 -1.04 1.26 24.82
CA THR A 370 -0.74 2.40 23.94
C THR A 370 -1.40 2.12 22.60
N VAL A 371 -2.69 2.44 22.50
CA VAL A 371 -3.40 2.55 21.23
C VAL A 371 -2.78 3.72 20.49
N THR A 372 -2.20 3.48 19.31
CA THR A 372 -1.78 4.55 18.40
C THR A 372 -3.04 5.23 17.87
N LYS A 373 -3.56 6.21 18.62
CA LYS A 373 -4.67 7.07 18.18
C LYS A 373 -4.25 7.80 16.90
N ALA A 374 -5.19 7.97 15.98
CA ALA A 374 -4.99 8.84 14.83
C ALA A 374 -4.59 10.24 15.33
N PRO A 375 -3.49 10.85 14.84
CA PRO A 375 -2.87 12.03 15.46
C PRO A 375 -3.72 13.32 15.41
N TRP A 376 -4.94 13.26 14.88
CA TRP A 376 -5.90 14.38 14.82
C TRP A 376 -7.24 14.11 15.52
N ALA A 377 -7.46 12.94 16.12
CA ALA A 377 -8.64 12.68 16.93
C ALA A 377 -8.44 13.31 18.32
N LYS A 378 -9.23 14.35 18.66
CA LYS A 378 -9.32 14.86 20.03
C LYS A 378 -10.39 14.09 20.79
N ASP A 379 -10.16 13.91 22.10
CA ASP A 379 -10.93 13.09 23.04
C ASP A 379 -12.44 13.35 23.06
#